data_AF-A0A9D6IL88-F1
#
_entry.id   AF-A0A9D6IL88-F1
#
_cell.length_a   1.000
_cell.length_b   1.000
_cell.length_c   1.000
_cell.angle_alpha   90.00
_cell.angle_beta   90.00
_cell.angle_gamma   90.00
#
_symmetry.space_group_name_H-M   'P 1'
#
loop_
_entity.id
_entity.type
_entity.pdbx_description
1 polymer ?
#
loop_
_entity_poly.entity_id
_entity_poly.type
_entity_poly.pdbx_seq_one_letter_code
_entity_poly.pdbx_strand_id
1 'polypeptide(L)'
;MMIRFALVALLLLAAPRWLAGQLIEDIEDGVALGAVPSEIQPPISQLLRPLLETICPGHVIQNSYFRQLGCDGAVPEPGDSTWRPPLGVNGILHGHFLSPTSEDVILSGNRFETHPYRWGGTLLMTKQNGEWKPLWYRAGIITRHCMTVATTTGRQILVCESGYQISGHKQHALYSLDLQADNPVQELLIATDSYDLPAENQTQTVASVRLIATADGPLLRVGMQHARYECHKQWYECGGNDFVAADPPPGEYSLDFVLQGSRLVISPASTSLFRRIFPELAKHLPEGLISNGEPPSPH
;
A
#
# COMPACT_ATOMS: atom_id res chain seq x y z
N MET A 1 71.69 10.52 -1.40
CA MET A 1 70.43 9.90 -0.93
C MET A 1 69.35 10.96 -1.04
N MET A 2 68.33 10.71 -1.87
CA MET A 2 67.44 11.72 -2.45
C MET A 2 66.53 12.41 -1.41
N ILE A 3 66.52 13.75 -1.46
CA ILE A 3 65.50 14.61 -0.86
C ILE A 3 64.45 14.85 -1.94
N ARG A 4 63.19 14.46 -1.70
CA ARG A 4 62.04 14.82 -2.54
C ARG A 4 60.82 15.19 -1.68
N PHE A 5 60.34 16.40 -1.96
CA PHE A 5 59.00 16.98 -1.84
C PHE A 5 57.81 16.03 -1.63
N ALA A 6 56.86 16.45 -0.79
CA ALA A 6 55.41 16.44 -1.07
C ALA A 6 54.69 17.24 0.04
N LEU A 7 54.41 18.52 -0.16
CA LEU A 7 53.08 19.05 -0.51
C LEU A 7 51.91 18.31 0.20
N VAL A 8 51.43 18.94 1.28
CA VAL A 8 50.13 18.64 1.89
C VAL A 8 49.06 19.22 0.95
N ALA A 9 48.53 18.37 0.07
CA ALA A 9 47.36 18.70 -0.74
C ALA A 9 46.09 18.30 0.02
N LEU A 10 45.27 19.31 0.27
CA LEU A 10 43.92 19.24 0.82
C LEU A 10 43.03 18.37 -0.09
N LEU A 11 42.88 17.08 0.23
CA LEU A 11 41.88 16.21 -0.40
C LEU A 11 40.59 16.27 0.42
N LEU A 12 39.81 17.32 0.16
CA LEU A 12 38.36 17.27 0.32
C LEU A 12 37.86 16.17 -0.62
N LEU A 13 37.62 14.98 -0.07
CA LEU A 13 36.88 13.93 -0.75
C LEU A 13 35.46 14.47 -0.99
N ALA A 14 35.25 14.96 -2.21
CA ALA A 14 33.93 15.04 -2.80
C ALA A 14 33.35 13.63 -2.81
N ALA A 15 32.53 13.32 -1.80
CA ALA A 15 31.69 12.14 -1.85
C ALA A 15 30.77 12.26 -3.08
N PRO A 16 30.65 11.21 -3.90
CA PRO A 16 29.80 11.25 -5.08
C PRO A 16 28.35 11.53 -4.66
N ARG A 17 27.75 12.52 -5.31
CA ARG A 17 26.35 12.99 -5.18
C ARG A 17 25.28 11.94 -5.60
N TRP A 18 25.59 10.65 -5.53
CA TRP A 18 24.70 9.55 -5.89
C TRP A 18 24.17 8.86 -4.63
N LEU A 19 23.35 9.57 -3.85
CA LEU A 19 22.52 9.00 -2.77
C LEU A 19 21.24 9.84 -2.53
N ALA A 20 20.87 10.71 -3.48
CA ALA A 20 19.50 11.17 -3.57
C ALA A 20 18.77 10.15 -4.44
N GLY A 21 18.26 9.09 -3.81
CA GLY A 21 17.24 8.26 -4.42
C GLY A 21 16.13 9.19 -4.89
N GLN A 22 15.92 9.26 -6.20
CA GLN A 22 14.70 9.80 -6.75
C GLN A 22 13.57 9.00 -6.10
N LEU A 23 12.86 9.65 -5.16
CA LEU A 23 11.45 9.38 -4.94
C LEU A 23 10.79 9.59 -6.30
N ILE A 24 10.75 8.53 -7.11
CA ILE A 24 9.72 8.43 -8.12
C ILE A 24 8.46 8.34 -7.27
N GLU A 25 7.74 9.45 -7.16
CA GLU A 25 6.37 9.39 -6.68
C GLU A 25 5.66 8.41 -7.61
N ASP A 26 5.39 7.20 -7.11
CA ASP A 26 4.64 6.22 -7.86
C ASP A 26 3.20 6.77 -7.91
N ILE A 27 2.82 7.31 -9.06
CA ILE A 27 1.48 7.83 -9.27
C ILE A 27 0.58 6.68 -9.73
N GLU A 28 -0.27 6.19 -8.84
CA GLU A 28 -1.34 5.25 -9.19
C GLU A 28 -2.63 6.03 -9.41
N ASP A 29 -3.18 5.94 -10.61
CA ASP A 29 -4.44 6.57 -10.99
C ASP A 29 -4.54 8.05 -10.54
N GLY A 30 -3.45 8.83 -10.66
CA GLY A 30 -3.41 10.26 -10.32
C GLY A 30 -3.14 10.60 -8.84
N VAL A 31 -2.90 9.60 -8.00
CA VAL A 31 -2.58 9.75 -6.57
C VAL A 31 -1.11 9.40 -6.33
N ALA A 32 -0.37 10.29 -5.67
CA ALA A 32 1.01 10.02 -5.26
C ALA A 32 1.01 8.96 -4.13
N LEU A 33 1.69 7.84 -4.38
CA LEU A 33 1.94 6.79 -3.40
C LEU A 33 3.39 6.87 -2.89
N GLY A 34 3.72 6.00 -1.93
CA GLY A 34 5.01 5.95 -1.26
C GLY A 34 4.93 6.28 0.23
N ALA A 35 3.72 6.41 0.79
CA ALA A 35 3.57 6.53 2.23
C ALA A 35 3.94 5.21 2.92
N VAL A 36 3.64 4.08 2.28
CA VAL A 36 4.07 2.75 2.72
C VAL A 36 5.45 2.44 2.10
N PRO A 37 6.48 2.12 2.90
CA PRO A 37 7.77 1.69 2.35
C PRO A 37 7.62 0.33 1.68
N SER A 38 7.37 0.33 0.37
CA SER A 38 7.05 -0.89 -0.36
C SER A 38 8.20 -1.89 -0.36
N GLU A 39 7.91 -3.12 0.05
CA GLU A 39 8.78 -4.28 -0.02
C GLU A 39 8.58 -5.08 -1.33
N ILE A 40 7.58 -4.70 -2.14
CA ILE A 40 7.32 -5.31 -3.43
C ILE A 40 8.52 -5.07 -4.35
N GLN A 41 9.16 -6.17 -4.74
CA GLN A 41 10.34 -6.12 -5.59
C GLN A 41 9.92 -6.03 -7.05
N PRO A 42 10.63 -5.23 -7.87
CA PRO A 42 10.40 -5.23 -9.31
C PRO A 42 10.60 -6.66 -9.85
N PRO A 43 9.82 -7.08 -10.85
CA PRO A 43 9.83 -8.44 -11.33
C PRO A 43 11.16 -8.74 -12.02
N ILE A 44 12.04 -9.48 -11.34
CA ILE A 44 13.25 -10.00 -11.96
C ILE A 44 12.85 -11.17 -12.86
N SER A 45 13.03 -11.03 -14.17
CA SER A 45 12.56 -11.99 -15.17
C SER A 45 12.98 -13.45 -14.90
N GLN A 46 14.15 -13.67 -14.30
CA GLN A 46 14.66 -15.00 -13.94
C GLN A 46 13.88 -15.67 -12.81
N LEU A 47 13.35 -14.89 -11.87
CA LEU A 47 12.52 -15.38 -10.76
C LEU A 47 11.06 -15.50 -11.18
N LEU A 48 10.57 -14.51 -11.95
CA LEU A 48 9.17 -14.44 -12.33
C LEU A 48 8.77 -15.47 -13.40
N ARG A 49 9.61 -15.73 -14.40
CA ARG A 49 9.26 -16.65 -15.49
C ARG A 49 8.91 -18.05 -14.97
N PRO A 50 9.71 -18.71 -14.10
CA PRO A 50 9.34 -20.02 -13.54
C PRO A 50 8.00 -20.02 -12.79
N LEU A 51 7.69 -18.94 -12.06
CA LEU A 51 6.40 -18.78 -11.40
C LEU A 51 5.25 -18.70 -12.41
N LEU A 52 5.42 -17.90 -13.46
CA LEU A 52 4.44 -17.77 -14.55
C LEU A 52 4.29 -19.06 -15.35
N GLU A 53 5.36 -19.83 -15.60
CA GLU A 53 5.27 -21.12 -16.29
C GLU A 53 4.47 -22.17 -15.48
N THR A 54 4.40 -22.01 -14.15
CA THR A 54 3.52 -22.84 -13.32
C THR A 54 2.05 -22.50 -13.52
N ILE A 55 1.76 -21.23 -13.86
CA ILE A 55 0.40 -20.69 -13.97
C ILE A 55 -0.14 -20.84 -15.40
N CYS A 56 0.71 -20.58 -16.40
CA CYS A 56 0.38 -20.61 -17.82
C CYS A 56 1.52 -21.24 -18.65
N PRO A 57 1.68 -22.58 -18.55
CA PRO A 57 2.79 -23.29 -19.18
C PRO A 57 2.86 -23.04 -20.69
N GLY A 58 3.99 -22.55 -21.20
CA GLY A 58 4.19 -22.25 -22.63
C GLY A 58 3.50 -20.98 -23.12
N HIS A 59 2.82 -20.24 -22.24
CA HIS A 59 2.05 -19.03 -22.55
C HIS A 59 2.59 -17.78 -21.83
N VAL A 60 3.83 -17.83 -21.35
CA VAL A 60 4.50 -16.69 -20.69
C VAL A 60 5.07 -15.73 -21.72
N ILE A 61 4.42 -14.57 -21.84
CA ILE A 61 4.76 -13.54 -22.83
C ILE A 61 5.26 -12.25 -22.17
N GLN A 62 5.99 -11.45 -22.95
CA GLN A 62 6.17 -10.03 -22.66
C GLN A 62 4.95 -9.28 -23.19
N ASN A 63 4.07 -8.84 -22.30
CA ASN A 63 2.87 -8.10 -22.69
C ASN A 63 3.27 -6.71 -23.22
N SER A 64 2.85 -6.38 -24.44
CA SER A 64 3.22 -5.12 -25.10
C SER A 64 2.55 -3.89 -24.48
N TYR A 65 1.34 -4.06 -23.91
CA TYR A 65 0.59 -2.99 -23.27
C TYR A 65 1.19 -2.62 -21.91
N PHE A 66 1.37 -3.59 -21.02
CA PHE A 66 1.93 -3.37 -19.69
C PHE A 66 3.46 -3.29 -19.67
N ARG A 67 4.12 -3.72 -20.76
CA ARG A 67 5.59 -3.89 -20.85
C ARG A 67 6.16 -4.74 -19.72
N GLN A 68 5.42 -5.78 -19.33
CA GLN A 68 5.75 -6.69 -18.22
C GLN A 68 5.62 -8.14 -18.68
N LEU A 69 6.31 -9.04 -17.99
CA LEU A 69 6.04 -10.47 -18.13
C LEU A 69 4.68 -10.81 -17.51
N GLY A 70 3.93 -11.65 -18.20
CA GLY A 70 2.64 -12.16 -17.75
C GLY A 70 2.21 -13.34 -18.59
N CYS A 71 0.97 -13.78 -18.39
CA CYS A 71 0.36 -14.80 -19.22
C CYS A 71 -0.31 -14.16 -20.45
N ASP A 72 -0.30 -14.87 -21.57
CA ASP A 72 -1.10 -14.46 -22.71
C ASP A 72 -2.60 -14.53 -22.40
N GLY A 73 -3.41 -13.78 -23.14
CA GLY A 73 -4.86 -13.77 -22.96
C GLY A 73 -5.57 -15.00 -23.55
N ALA A 74 -4.83 -15.93 -24.16
CA ALA A 74 -5.36 -17.13 -24.81
C ALA A 74 -5.31 -18.36 -23.89
N VAL A 75 -4.71 -18.25 -22.70
CA VAL A 75 -4.78 -19.28 -21.66
C VAL A 75 -6.25 -19.56 -21.30
N PRO A 76 -6.72 -20.81 -21.42
CA PRO A 76 -8.07 -21.18 -21.01
C PRO A 76 -8.29 -20.77 -19.55
N GLU A 77 -9.35 -20.02 -19.28
CA GLU A 77 -9.79 -19.79 -17.90
C GLU A 77 -10.11 -21.17 -17.30
N PRO A 78 -9.44 -21.61 -16.21
CA PRO A 78 -9.82 -22.82 -15.52
C PRO A 78 -11.30 -22.78 -15.15
N GLY A 79 -11.94 -23.94 -15.01
CA GLY A 79 -13.39 -24.07 -14.77
C GLY A 79 -13.93 -23.41 -13.49
N ASP A 80 -13.10 -22.69 -12.73
CA ASP A 80 -13.50 -21.69 -11.76
C ASP A 80 -13.40 -20.31 -12.43
N SER A 81 -14.55 -19.70 -12.72
CA SER A 81 -14.69 -18.43 -13.45
C SER A 81 -13.97 -17.24 -12.79
N THR A 82 -13.44 -17.40 -11.58
CA THR A 82 -12.65 -16.39 -10.88
C THR A 82 -11.14 -16.50 -11.13
N TRP A 83 -10.66 -17.66 -11.60
CA TRP A 83 -9.24 -17.87 -11.86
C TRP A 83 -8.83 -17.27 -13.19
N ARG A 84 -8.11 -16.15 -13.12
CA ARG A 84 -7.63 -15.46 -14.31
C ARG A 84 -6.18 -15.04 -14.10
N PRO A 85 -5.23 -15.59 -14.87
CA PRO A 85 -3.84 -15.27 -14.66
C PRO A 85 -3.56 -13.79 -14.98
N PRO A 86 -2.52 -13.20 -14.35
CA PRO A 86 -2.14 -11.82 -14.62
C PRO A 86 -1.62 -11.66 -16.05
N LEU A 87 -2.07 -10.61 -16.75
CA LEU A 87 -1.60 -10.26 -18.09
C LEU A 87 -0.23 -9.56 -18.06
N GLY A 88 0.16 -9.05 -16.89
CA GLY A 88 1.47 -8.52 -16.58
C GLY A 88 1.68 -8.57 -15.07
N VAL A 89 2.92 -8.68 -14.59
CA VAL A 89 3.23 -8.66 -13.16
C VAL A 89 4.07 -7.41 -12.86
N ASN A 90 3.58 -6.59 -11.94
CA ASN A 90 4.23 -5.35 -11.49
C ASN A 90 5.34 -5.59 -10.49
N GLY A 91 5.25 -6.70 -9.75
CA GLY A 91 6.21 -7.00 -8.71
C GLY A 91 5.87 -8.28 -7.97
N ILE A 92 6.83 -8.71 -7.17
CA ILE A 92 6.75 -9.92 -6.36
C ILE A 92 7.11 -9.61 -4.91
N LEU A 93 6.50 -10.33 -3.99
CA LEU A 93 6.86 -10.28 -2.57
C LEU A 93 6.89 -11.69 -2.01
N HIS A 94 8.07 -12.09 -1.54
CA HIS A 94 8.25 -13.34 -0.82
C HIS A 94 7.96 -13.14 0.67
N GLY A 95 7.46 -14.18 1.32
CA GLY A 95 7.19 -14.13 2.74
C GLY A 95 6.66 -15.44 3.32
N HIS A 96 6.13 -15.33 4.54
CA HIS A 96 5.58 -16.40 5.35
C HIS A 96 4.09 -16.10 5.63
N PHE A 97 3.28 -16.14 4.57
CA PHE A 97 1.89 -15.65 4.56
C PHE A 97 0.86 -16.68 4.98
N LEU A 98 1.19 -17.97 4.93
CA LEU A 98 0.28 -19.07 5.29
C LEU A 98 0.65 -19.71 6.63
N SER A 99 1.94 -19.82 6.93
CA SER A 99 2.47 -20.31 8.19
C SER A 99 3.86 -19.71 8.44
N PRO A 100 4.42 -19.80 9.65
CA PRO A 100 5.76 -19.29 9.95
C PRO A 100 6.87 -20.03 9.19
N THR A 101 6.56 -21.19 8.61
CA THR A 101 7.52 -22.08 7.94
C THR A 101 7.23 -22.25 6.46
N SER A 102 6.16 -21.65 5.92
CA SER A 102 5.85 -21.75 4.49
C SER A 102 6.70 -20.79 3.69
N GLU A 103 7.17 -21.22 2.52
CA GLU A 103 7.75 -20.31 1.54
C GLU A 103 6.63 -19.85 0.61
N ASP A 104 6.18 -18.62 0.77
CA ASP A 104 5.07 -18.06 -0.01
C ASP A 104 5.56 -16.91 -0.89
N VAL A 105 4.85 -16.69 -1.99
CA VAL A 105 5.10 -15.56 -2.88
C VAL A 105 3.80 -14.96 -3.38
N ILE A 106 3.77 -13.64 -3.40
CA ILE A 106 2.69 -12.84 -3.94
C ILE A 106 3.15 -12.27 -5.27
N LEU A 107 2.30 -12.37 -6.29
CA LEU A 107 2.51 -11.69 -7.56
C LEU A 107 1.46 -10.59 -7.69
N SER A 108 1.93 -9.34 -7.71
CA SER A 108 1.10 -8.16 -7.93
C SER A 108 0.82 -8.03 -9.42
N GLY A 109 -0.38 -8.42 -9.82
CA GLY A 109 -0.77 -8.59 -11.21
C GLY A 109 -1.52 -7.39 -11.80
N ASN A 110 -1.29 -7.16 -13.09
CA ASN A 110 -2.07 -6.33 -13.97
C ASN A 110 -3.07 -7.14 -14.78
N ARG A 111 -4.23 -6.56 -14.99
CA ARG A 111 -5.26 -7.05 -15.90
C ARG A 111 -6.03 -5.87 -16.48
N PHE A 112 -6.71 -6.09 -17.60
CA PHE A 112 -7.64 -5.10 -18.11
C PHE A 112 -8.72 -4.83 -17.08
N GLU A 113 -8.99 -3.55 -16.83
CA GLU A 113 -10.01 -3.12 -15.90
C GLU A 113 -11.37 -3.61 -16.37
N THR A 114 -12.04 -4.32 -15.46
CA THR A 114 -13.49 -4.38 -15.47
C THR A 114 -13.89 -3.53 -14.28
N HIS A 115 -14.48 -2.36 -14.52
CA HIS A 115 -14.88 -1.34 -13.52
C HIS A 115 -15.05 -1.78 -12.04
N PRO A 116 -15.73 -2.89 -11.68
CA PRO A 116 -15.83 -3.33 -10.28
C PRO A 116 -14.51 -3.73 -9.58
N TYR A 117 -13.43 -4.06 -10.30
CA TYR A 117 -12.23 -4.70 -9.71
C TYR A 117 -10.94 -3.90 -9.85
N ARG A 118 -11.02 -2.61 -10.23
CA ARG A 118 -9.84 -1.76 -10.53
C ARG A 118 -8.87 -2.44 -11.53
N TRP A 119 -7.69 -1.87 -11.71
CA TRP A 119 -6.67 -2.39 -12.63
C TRP A 119 -5.83 -3.50 -11.96
N GLY A 120 -6.31 -4.74 -12.03
CA GLY A 120 -5.48 -5.92 -11.72
C GLY A 120 -5.94 -6.74 -10.52
N GLY A 121 -4.98 -7.35 -9.82
CA GLY A 121 -5.26 -8.26 -8.72
C GLY A 121 -4.02 -8.95 -8.20
N THR A 122 -4.21 -9.81 -7.22
CA THR A 122 -3.12 -10.48 -6.53
C THR A 122 -3.23 -11.99 -6.68
N LEU A 123 -2.11 -12.62 -7.03
CA LEU A 123 -1.96 -14.07 -6.97
C LEU A 123 -1.11 -14.46 -5.76
N LEU A 124 -1.60 -15.40 -4.95
CA LEU A 124 -0.82 -16.07 -3.92
C LEU A 124 -0.35 -17.44 -4.41
N MET A 125 0.94 -17.72 -4.22
CA MET A 125 1.53 -19.03 -4.44
C MET A 125 2.29 -19.48 -3.18
N THR A 126 2.39 -20.79 -3.02
CA THR A 126 3.17 -21.41 -1.94
C THR A 126 4.05 -22.51 -2.49
N LYS A 127 5.21 -22.71 -1.88
CA LYS A 127 6.12 -23.77 -2.27
C LYS A 127 5.80 -25.04 -1.50
N GLN A 128 5.54 -26.11 -2.22
CA GLN A 128 5.28 -27.44 -1.67
C GLN A 128 6.18 -28.46 -2.35
N ASN A 129 6.94 -29.23 -1.56
CA ASN A 129 7.87 -30.25 -2.06
C ASN A 129 8.89 -29.68 -3.09
N GLY A 130 9.32 -28.44 -2.89
CA GLY A 130 10.27 -27.76 -3.78
C GLY A 130 9.64 -27.08 -5.00
N GLU A 131 8.35 -27.28 -5.25
CA GLU A 131 7.63 -26.73 -6.40
C GLU A 131 6.67 -25.62 -5.98
N TRP A 132 6.59 -24.56 -6.78
CA TRP A 132 5.59 -23.51 -6.57
C TRP A 132 4.21 -24.01 -6.97
N LYS A 133 3.21 -23.68 -6.16
CA LYS A 133 1.82 -23.99 -6.45
C LYS A 133 0.95 -22.74 -6.31
N PRO A 134 0.10 -22.44 -7.31
CA PRO A 134 -0.93 -21.43 -7.19
C PRO A 134 -1.93 -21.83 -6.10
N LEU A 135 -2.34 -20.88 -5.26
CA LEU A 135 -3.44 -21.09 -4.31
C LEU A 135 -4.71 -20.37 -4.73
N TRP A 136 -4.62 -19.07 -4.99
CA TRP A 136 -5.76 -18.26 -5.43
C TRP A 136 -5.27 -17.02 -6.18
N TYR A 137 -6.08 -16.56 -7.13
CA TYR A 137 -6.01 -15.22 -7.68
C TYR A 137 -7.25 -14.45 -7.23
N ARG A 138 -7.08 -13.21 -6.79
CA ARG A 138 -8.18 -12.32 -6.41
C ARG A 138 -8.05 -10.99 -7.13
N ALA A 139 -8.98 -10.72 -8.03
CA ALA A 139 -9.11 -9.43 -8.71
C ALA A 139 -9.45 -8.33 -7.68
N GLY A 140 -8.96 -7.11 -7.90
CA GLY A 140 -9.21 -5.97 -7.01
C GLY A 140 -8.43 -5.95 -5.69
N ILE A 141 -7.78 -7.04 -5.31
CA ILE A 141 -6.74 -6.99 -4.27
C ILE A 141 -5.47 -6.47 -4.93
N ILE A 142 -5.18 -5.19 -4.74
CA ILE A 142 -3.97 -4.55 -5.27
C ILE A 142 -2.84 -4.77 -4.26
N THR A 143 -1.65 -5.15 -4.72
CA THR A 143 -0.50 -5.36 -3.84
C THR A 143 0.75 -4.70 -4.40
N ARG A 144 0.63 -3.56 -5.08
CA ARG A 144 1.76 -2.87 -5.73
C ARG A 144 2.66 -2.16 -4.72
N HIS A 145 2.05 -1.62 -3.67
CA HIS A 145 2.73 -0.89 -2.60
C HIS A 145 2.35 -1.49 -1.27
N CYS A 146 3.16 -2.42 -0.78
CA CYS A 146 2.89 -3.14 0.45
C CYS A 146 4.18 -3.36 1.24
N MET A 147 4.06 -3.36 2.56
CA MET A 147 5.09 -3.82 3.49
C MET A 147 4.58 -5.01 4.29
N THR A 148 5.48 -5.82 4.85
CA THR A 148 5.10 -6.96 5.70
C THR A 148 5.01 -6.55 7.17
N VAL A 149 4.09 -7.17 7.89
CA VAL A 149 3.98 -7.05 9.35
C VAL A 149 3.96 -8.45 9.95
N ALA A 150 4.94 -8.75 10.79
CA ALA A 150 5.00 -10.03 11.49
C ALA A 150 3.92 -10.10 12.58
N THR A 151 3.18 -11.20 12.60
CA THR A 151 2.23 -11.55 13.64
C THR A 151 2.91 -12.26 14.81
N THR A 152 2.22 -12.34 15.94
CA THR A 152 2.70 -13.10 17.12
C THR A 152 2.87 -14.59 16.83
N THR A 153 2.22 -15.11 15.79
CA THR A 153 2.38 -16.52 15.35
C THR A 153 3.65 -16.75 14.55
N GLY A 154 4.32 -15.71 14.07
CA GLY A 154 5.46 -15.78 13.13
C GLY A 154 5.06 -15.73 11.65
N ARG A 155 3.77 -15.82 11.33
CA ARG A 155 3.24 -15.47 9.99
C ARG A 155 3.35 -13.97 9.73
N GLN A 156 3.27 -13.59 8.47
CA GLN A 156 3.22 -12.20 8.02
C GLN A 156 1.83 -11.85 7.45
N ILE A 157 1.35 -10.65 7.77
CA ILE A 157 0.27 -9.97 7.04
C ILE A 157 0.88 -8.84 6.21
N LEU A 158 0.10 -8.23 5.32
CA LEU A 158 0.52 -7.04 4.60
C LEU A 158 -0.17 -5.79 5.11
N VAL A 159 0.51 -4.67 5.00
CA VAL A 159 -0.07 -3.32 5.00
C VAL A 159 0.20 -2.72 3.64
N CYS A 160 -0.84 -2.30 2.95
CA CYS A 160 -0.78 -1.84 1.58
C CYS A 160 -1.45 -0.48 1.43
N GLU A 161 -1.00 0.29 0.46
CA GLU A 161 -1.68 1.49 -0.01
C GLU A 161 -2.21 1.31 -1.42
N SER A 162 -3.26 2.06 -1.76
CA SER A 162 -3.76 2.19 -3.12
C SER A 162 -4.29 3.59 -3.38
N GLY A 163 -4.10 4.06 -4.60
CA GLY A 163 -4.63 5.33 -5.09
C GLY A 163 -5.81 5.12 -6.02
N TYR A 164 -6.76 6.05 -6.02
CA TYR A 164 -7.78 6.15 -7.06
C TYR A 164 -8.21 7.58 -7.27
N GLN A 165 -8.25 8.06 -8.52
CA GLN A 165 -8.80 9.36 -8.88
C GLN A 165 -9.96 9.21 -9.85
N ILE A 166 -11.08 9.86 -9.54
CA ILE A 166 -12.22 9.98 -10.45
C ILE A 166 -12.91 11.33 -10.25
N SER A 167 -13.30 11.99 -11.34
CA SER A 167 -14.12 13.21 -11.32
C SER A 167 -13.59 14.34 -10.41
N GLY A 168 -12.27 14.48 -10.30
CA GLY A 168 -11.63 15.50 -9.45
C GLY A 168 -11.43 15.09 -7.98
N HIS A 169 -11.91 13.93 -7.57
CA HIS A 169 -11.65 13.37 -6.24
C HIS A 169 -10.42 12.46 -6.28
N LYS A 170 -9.57 12.54 -5.27
CA LYS A 170 -8.48 11.59 -5.03
C LYS A 170 -8.75 10.82 -3.75
N GLN A 171 -8.60 9.50 -3.82
CA GLN A 171 -8.70 8.60 -2.69
C GLN A 171 -7.35 7.92 -2.49
N HIS A 172 -6.86 7.96 -1.26
CA HIS A 172 -5.68 7.25 -0.81
C HIS A 172 -6.10 6.31 0.31
N ALA A 173 -6.18 5.02 -0.02
CA ALA A 173 -6.61 4.00 0.93
C ALA A 173 -5.40 3.29 1.53
N LEU A 174 -5.43 3.07 2.85
CA LEU A 174 -4.54 2.17 3.57
C LEU A 174 -5.37 0.98 4.07
N TYR A 175 -4.90 -0.24 3.79
CA TYR A 175 -5.58 -1.47 4.17
C TYR A 175 -4.55 -2.52 4.57
N SER A 176 -4.97 -3.50 5.36
CA SER A 176 -4.17 -4.68 5.66
C SER A 176 -4.73 -5.92 4.99
N LEU A 177 -3.85 -6.86 4.67
CA LEU A 177 -4.20 -8.15 4.07
C LEU A 177 -3.77 -9.31 4.96
N ASP A 178 -4.74 -10.08 5.45
CA ASP A 178 -4.49 -11.43 6.00
C ASP A 178 -4.79 -12.46 4.92
N LEU A 179 -3.74 -12.97 4.28
CA LEU A 179 -3.84 -13.84 3.11
C LEU A 179 -4.30 -15.27 3.43
N GLN A 180 -4.45 -15.60 4.71
CA GLN A 180 -5.08 -16.84 5.16
C GLN A 180 -6.60 -16.70 5.34
N ALA A 181 -7.10 -15.48 5.52
CA ALA A 181 -8.51 -15.25 5.79
C ALA A 181 -9.37 -15.35 4.51
N ASP A 182 -10.61 -15.83 4.67
CA ASP A 182 -11.58 -15.89 3.57
C ASP A 182 -11.84 -14.50 2.99
N ASN A 183 -12.07 -13.51 3.88
CA ASN A 183 -12.05 -12.09 3.55
C ASN A 183 -10.72 -11.49 4.04
N PRO A 184 -9.74 -11.29 3.14
CA PRO A 184 -8.37 -10.98 3.53
C PRO A 184 -8.21 -9.48 3.76
N VAL A 185 -9.11 -8.65 3.25
CA VAL A 185 -8.98 -7.19 3.25
C VAL A 185 -9.59 -6.62 4.51
N GLN A 186 -8.80 -5.85 5.25
CA GLN A 186 -9.28 -4.94 6.27
C GLN A 186 -8.89 -3.53 5.86
N GLU A 187 -9.89 -2.71 5.56
CA GLU A 187 -9.68 -1.27 5.39
C GLU A 187 -9.27 -0.64 6.74
N LEU A 188 -8.19 0.13 6.75
CA LEU A 188 -7.71 0.84 7.94
C LEU A 188 -8.14 2.30 7.91
N LEU A 189 -7.98 2.95 6.76
CA LEU A 189 -8.45 4.31 6.51
C LEU A 189 -8.57 4.56 5.00
N ILE A 190 -9.47 5.47 4.64
CA ILE A 190 -9.51 6.12 3.33
C ILE A 190 -9.32 7.61 3.57
N ALA A 191 -8.18 8.15 3.15
CA ALA A 191 -7.96 9.58 3.04
C ALA A 191 -8.55 10.05 1.71
N THR A 192 -9.44 11.04 1.75
CA THR A 192 -10.05 11.60 0.55
C THR A 192 -9.68 13.07 0.42
N ASP A 193 -9.11 13.42 -0.72
CA ASP A 193 -9.04 14.80 -1.19
C ASP A 193 -10.24 15.02 -2.12
N SER A 194 -11.26 15.69 -1.59
CA SER A 194 -12.53 15.87 -2.27
C SER A 194 -12.87 17.35 -2.39
N TYR A 195 -13.14 17.76 -3.62
CA TYR A 195 -13.98 18.90 -3.92
C TYR A 195 -15.43 18.44 -3.84
N ASP A 196 -16.02 18.39 -2.65
CA ASP A 196 -17.46 18.16 -2.58
C ASP A 196 -18.19 19.46 -2.92
N LEU A 197 -19.27 19.35 -3.69
CA LEU A 197 -20.07 20.48 -4.16
C LEU A 197 -20.62 21.32 -2.97
N PRO A 198 -21.06 22.57 -3.21
CA PRO A 198 -20.26 23.79 -3.20
C PRO A 198 -19.91 24.34 -1.79
N ALA A 199 -20.06 23.58 -0.70
CA ALA A 199 -20.03 24.15 0.67
C ALA A 199 -18.87 23.71 1.57
N GLU A 200 -18.31 22.51 1.39
CA GLU A 200 -17.24 21.99 2.24
C GLU A 200 -16.19 21.24 1.42
N ASN A 201 -14.94 21.71 1.49
CA ASN A 201 -13.80 21.03 0.90
C ASN A 201 -12.96 20.40 2.01
N GLN A 202 -12.41 19.23 1.73
CA GLN A 202 -11.43 18.59 2.60
C GLN A 202 -10.24 18.12 1.80
N THR A 203 -9.06 18.31 2.37
CA THR A 203 -7.83 17.71 1.87
C THR A 203 -7.35 16.73 2.93
N GLN A 204 -7.15 15.48 2.52
CA GLN A 204 -6.60 14.42 3.35
C GLN A 204 -5.54 13.67 2.57
N THR A 205 -4.35 13.55 3.15
CA THR A 205 -3.25 12.79 2.55
C THR A 205 -2.60 11.91 3.61
N VAL A 206 -2.27 10.67 3.22
CA VAL A 206 -1.39 9.83 4.04
C VAL A 206 0.05 10.24 3.73
N ALA A 207 0.69 10.89 4.68
CA ALA A 207 2.03 11.43 4.49
C ALA A 207 3.13 10.40 4.79
N SER A 208 2.88 9.47 5.72
CA SER A 208 3.82 8.37 5.98
C SER A 208 3.16 7.22 6.72
N VAL A 209 3.72 6.02 6.54
CA VAL A 209 3.38 4.81 7.29
C VAL A 209 4.68 4.18 7.77
N ARG A 210 4.76 3.90 9.07
CA ARG A 210 5.97 3.35 9.69
C ARG A 210 5.62 2.22 10.64
N LEU A 211 6.36 1.12 10.54
CA LEU A 211 6.34 0.06 11.53
C LEU A 211 7.32 0.38 12.66
N ILE A 212 6.85 0.40 13.89
CA ILE A 212 7.64 0.68 15.08
C ILE A 212 7.61 -0.57 15.97
N ALA A 213 8.78 -1.10 16.31
CA ALA A 213 8.88 -2.17 17.29
C ALA A 213 8.64 -1.60 18.70
N THR A 214 7.72 -2.20 19.45
CA THR A 214 7.46 -1.85 20.86
C THR A 214 7.54 -3.09 21.74
N ALA A 215 7.56 -2.90 23.07
CA ALA A 215 7.54 -4.01 24.02
C ALA A 215 6.28 -4.89 23.88
N ASP A 216 5.15 -4.27 23.51
CA ASP A 216 3.85 -4.92 23.39
C ASP A 216 3.57 -5.49 21.98
N GLY A 217 4.55 -5.40 21.07
CA GLY A 217 4.45 -5.84 19.68
C GLY A 217 4.63 -4.72 18.65
N PRO A 218 4.45 -5.01 17.36
CA PRO A 218 4.56 -4.01 16.32
C PRO A 218 3.42 -2.99 16.40
N LEU A 219 3.79 -1.72 16.29
CA LEU A 219 2.89 -0.57 16.18
C LEU A 219 2.99 0.01 14.77
N LEU A 220 1.88 0.14 14.07
CA LEU A 220 1.81 0.85 12.80
C LEU A 220 1.46 2.32 13.05
N ARG A 221 2.40 3.22 12.80
CA ARG A 221 2.19 4.67 12.89
C ARG A 221 1.90 5.24 11.52
N VAL A 222 0.75 5.88 11.38
CA VAL A 222 0.30 6.59 10.19
C VAL A 222 0.38 8.09 10.43
N GLY A 223 1.25 8.77 9.69
CA GLY A 223 1.30 10.23 9.61
C GLY A 223 0.34 10.73 8.54
N MET A 224 -0.45 11.73 8.87
CA MET A 224 -1.49 12.29 8.01
C MET A 224 -1.43 13.81 7.97
N GLN A 225 -1.84 14.35 6.83
CA GLN A 225 -2.16 15.76 6.69
C GLN A 225 -3.66 15.89 6.48
N HIS A 226 -4.33 16.74 7.26
CA HIS A 226 -5.76 17.00 7.11
C HIS A 226 -6.10 18.47 7.29
N ALA A 227 -6.96 18.95 6.41
CA ALA A 227 -7.62 20.25 6.54
C ALA A 227 -9.09 20.15 6.13
N ARG A 228 -9.90 21.05 6.70
CA ARG A 228 -11.28 21.31 6.28
C ARG A 228 -11.43 22.79 6.03
N TYR A 229 -12.15 23.11 4.97
CA TYR A 229 -12.40 24.49 4.58
C TYR A 229 -13.88 24.64 4.28
N GLU A 230 -14.51 25.60 4.96
CA GLU A 230 -15.87 26.00 4.65
C GLU A 230 -15.82 27.00 3.49
N CYS A 231 -16.52 26.70 2.40
CA CYS A 231 -16.70 27.65 1.32
C CYS A 231 -17.64 28.76 1.81
N HIS A 232 -17.09 29.88 2.24
CA HIS A 232 -17.86 31.06 2.59
C HIS A 232 -18.40 31.76 1.31
N LYS A 233 -19.44 31.21 0.66
CA LYS A 233 -20.48 31.95 -0.07
C LYS A 233 -21.54 31.03 -0.71
N GLN A 234 -22.79 31.48 -0.61
CA GLN A 234 -24.06 30.83 -0.94
C GLN A 234 -24.35 30.53 -2.43
N TRP A 235 -23.37 30.49 -3.34
CA TRP A 235 -23.68 30.40 -4.77
C TRP A 235 -22.89 29.30 -5.46
N TYR A 236 -23.53 28.71 -6.47
CA TYR A 236 -23.16 27.58 -7.32
C TYR A 236 -21.79 27.66 -8.06
N GLU A 237 -20.85 28.47 -7.58
CA GLU A 237 -19.58 28.81 -8.21
C GLU A 237 -18.41 28.52 -7.27
N CYS A 238 -18.23 27.25 -6.88
CA CYS A 238 -16.89 26.72 -6.58
C CYS A 238 -16.12 26.40 -7.88
N GLY A 239 -16.35 27.18 -8.94
CA GLY A 239 -15.79 26.99 -10.26
C GLY A 239 -15.23 28.31 -10.78
N GLY A 240 -13.93 28.53 -10.57
CA GLY A 240 -13.24 29.70 -11.10
C GLY A 240 -11.97 30.04 -10.32
N ASN A 241 -10.96 30.53 -11.03
CA ASN A 241 -9.60 30.86 -10.57
C ASN A 241 -9.51 32.01 -9.54
N ASP A 242 -10.62 32.47 -8.96
CA ASP A 242 -10.68 33.68 -8.12
C ASP A 242 -10.87 33.40 -6.62
N PHE A 243 -10.79 32.12 -6.18
CA PHE A 243 -10.92 31.73 -4.77
C PHE A 243 -9.63 31.11 -4.24
N VAL A 244 -8.62 31.94 -3.92
CA VAL A 244 -7.54 31.51 -3.01
C VAL A 244 -7.30 32.62 -2.00
N ALA A 245 -8.15 32.69 -0.97
CA ALA A 245 -7.53 32.89 0.34
C ALA A 245 -6.66 31.64 0.54
N ALA A 246 -5.36 31.80 0.79
CA ALA A 246 -4.45 30.65 0.90
C ALA A 246 -5.08 29.61 1.83
N ASP A 247 -5.29 28.40 1.31
CA ASP A 247 -5.83 27.29 2.08
C ASP A 247 -5.08 27.23 3.41
N PRO A 248 -5.77 27.26 4.57
CA PRO A 248 -5.09 27.10 5.84
C PRO A 248 -4.19 25.86 5.77
N PRO A 249 -2.91 25.94 6.18
CA PRO A 249 -2.02 24.80 6.03
C PRO A 249 -2.62 23.59 6.75
N PRO A 250 -2.59 22.39 6.12
CA PRO A 250 -3.15 21.22 6.75
C PRO A 250 -2.46 20.94 8.08
N GLY A 251 -3.27 20.56 9.07
CA GLY A 251 -2.77 20.06 10.33
C GLY A 251 -2.08 18.72 10.12
N GLU A 252 -0.97 18.50 10.81
CA GLU A 252 -0.29 17.21 10.84
C GLU A 252 -0.81 16.38 12.02
N TYR A 253 -1.14 15.13 11.72
CA TYR A 253 -1.73 14.20 12.66
C TYR A 253 -0.99 12.87 12.63
N SER A 254 -1.00 12.15 13.75
CA SER A 254 -0.44 10.81 13.85
C SER A 254 -1.46 9.87 14.48
N LEU A 255 -1.75 8.78 13.76
CA LEU A 255 -2.63 7.71 14.20
C LEU A 255 -1.82 6.44 14.35
N ASP A 256 -2.00 5.77 15.48
CA ASP A 256 -1.31 4.56 15.83
C ASP A 256 -2.28 3.38 15.77
N PHE A 257 -1.91 2.31 15.09
CA PHE A 257 -2.61 1.03 15.06
C PHE A 257 -1.77 -0.04 15.73
N VAL A 258 -2.39 -0.86 16.57
CA VAL A 258 -1.78 -2.01 17.25
C VAL A 258 -2.22 -3.30 16.57
N LEU A 259 -1.32 -4.27 16.48
CA LEU A 259 -1.65 -5.59 15.95
C LEU A 259 -2.34 -6.44 17.04
N GLN A 260 -3.56 -6.88 16.76
CA GLN A 260 -4.34 -7.81 17.59
C GLN A 260 -4.62 -9.08 16.80
N GLY A 261 -3.89 -10.16 17.11
CA GLY A 261 -3.90 -11.37 16.29
C GLY A 261 -3.31 -11.07 14.90
N SER A 262 -4.13 -11.14 13.86
CA SER A 262 -3.79 -10.78 12.48
C SER A 262 -4.44 -9.49 11.99
N ARG A 263 -5.10 -8.74 12.88
CA ARG A 263 -5.82 -7.51 12.54
C ARG A 263 -5.14 -6.28 13.13
N LEU A 264 -5.10 -5.21 12.36
CA LEU A 264 -4.64 -3.91 12.86
C LEU A 264 -5.83 -3.12 13.36
N VAL A 265 -5.75 -2.61 14.58
CA VAL A 265 -6.83 -1.86 15.22
C VAL A 265 -6.29 -0.53 15.74
N ILE A 266 -7.12 0.51 15.74
CA ILE A 266 -6.73 1.82 16.26
C ILE A 266 -6.35 1.67 17.73
N SER A 267 -5.20 2.23 18.08
CA SER A 267 -4.72 2.26 19.46
C SER A 267 -5.67 3.08 20.33
N PRO A 268 -5.80 2.74 21.63
CA PRO A 268 -6.60 3.54 22.56
C PRO A 268 -6.19 5.03 22.56
N ALA A 269 -4.88 5.31 22.47
CA ALA A 269 -4.34 6.66 22.45
C ALA A 269 -4.76 7.48 21.21
N SER A 270 -4.96 6.84 20.06
CA SER A 270 -5.37 7.50 18.82
C SER A 270 -6.89 7.56 18.61
N THR A 271 -7.69 6.90 19.44
CA THR A 271 -9.14 6.77 19.23
C THR A 271 -9.86 8.12 19.18
N SER A 272 -9.60 9.01 20.13
CA SER A 272 -10.23 10.34 20.17
C SER A 272 -9.83 11.22 18.98
N LEU A 273 -8.57 11.10 18.51
CA LEU A 273 -8.10 11.80 17.33
C LEU A 273 -8.75 11.24 16.05
N PHE A 274 -8.79 9.92 15.92
CA PHE A 274 -9.42 9.24 14.79
C PHE A 274 -10.87 9.66 14.62
N ARG A 275 -11.67 9.65 15.70
CA ARG A 275 -13.08 10.08 15.67
C ARG A 275 -13.28 11.53 15.22
N ARG A 276 -12.32 12.39 15.52
CA ARG A 276 -12.34 13.81 15.13
C ARG A 276 -12.01 14.01 13.66
N ILE A 277 -11.00 13.30 13.14
CA ILE A 277 -10.56 13.43 11.73
C ILE A 277 -11.52 12.69 10.80
N PHE A 278 -12.00 11.51 11.21
CA PHE A 278 -12.85 10.60 10.44
C PHE A 278 -14.20 10.33 11.12
N PRO A 279 -15.06 11.34 11.30
CA PRO A 279 -16.32 11.19 12.04
C PRO A 279 -17.29 10.19 11.39
N GLU A 280 -17.37 10.15 10.06
CA GLU A 280 -18.27 9.21 9.36
C GLU A 280 -17.78 7.77 9.45
N LEU A 281 -16.48 7.55 9.22
CA LEU A 281 -15.89 6.21 9.40
C LEU A 281 -16.06 5.75 10.85
N ALA A 282 -15.89 6.66 11.82
CA ALA A 282 -16.08 6.39 13.23
C ALA A 282 -17.48 5.92 13.63
N LYS A 283 -18.53 6.35 12.91
CA LYS A 283 -19.92 5.90 13.13
C LYS A 283 -20.15 4.46 12.70
N HIS A 284 -19.36 3.99 11.73
CA HIS A 284 -19.49 2.68 11.11
C HIS A 284 -18.28 1.78 11.36
N LEU A 285 -17.44 2.11 12.34
CA LEU A 285 -16.27 1.28 12.66
C LEU A 285 -16.76 -0.15 12.92
N PRO A 286 -16.30 -1.14 12.14
CA PRO A 286 -16.62 -2.53 12.40
C PRO A 286 -16.27 -2.84 13.85
N GLU A 287 -17.13 -3.60 14.55
CA GLU A 287 -16.78 -4.17 15.85
C GLU A 287 -15.41 -4.84 15.73
N GLY A 288 -14.39 -4.28 16.38
CA GLY A 288 -13.01 -4.76 16.31
C GLY A 288 -12.00 -3.87 15.57
N LEU A 289 -12.35 -2.67 15.10
CA LEU A 289 -11.35 -1.70 14.59
C LEU A 289 -10.89 -0.69 15.66
N ILE A 290 -11.61 -0.60 16.78
CA ILE A 290 -11.18 0.10 18.00
C ILE A 290 -10.78 -0.97 19.02
N SER A 291 -9.57 -0.86 19.58
CA SER A 291 -9.19 -1.67 20.73
C SER A 291 -10.09 -1.32 21.93
N ASN A 292 -10.85 -2.30 22.45
CA ASN A 292 -11.62 -2.17 23.69
C ASN A 292 -10.73 -2.21 24.96
N GLY A 293 -9.42 -2.02 24.82
CA GLY A 293 -8.49 -2.05 25.95
C GLY A 293 -8.81 -0.95 26.96
N GLU A 294 -9.18 -1.36 28.17
CA GLU A 294 -9.08 -0.51 29.35
C GLU A 294 -7.65 0.05 29.43
N PRO A 295 -7.47 1.35 29.74
CA PRO A 295 -6.15 1.91 29.93
C PRO A 295 -5.39 1.10 30.99
N PRO A 296 -4.07 0.89 30.83
CA PRO A 296 -3.30 0.19 31.85
C PRO A 296 -3.44 0.91 33.18
N SER A 297 -3.87 0.16 34.21
CA SER A 297 -3.96 0.63 35.59
C SER A 297 -2.59 1.17 36.01
N PRO A 298 -2.53 2.39 36.59
CA PRO A 298 -1.28 2.91 37.13
C PRO A 298 -0.91 2.10 38.37
N HIS A 299 0.05 1.20 38.22
CA HIS A 299 0.78 0.57 39.32
C HIS A 299 2.25 0.96 39.24
#